data_AF-A0A565C7Y2-F1
#
_entry.id   AF-A0A565C7Y2-F1
#
_cell.length_a   1.000
_cell.length_b   1.000
_cell.length_c   1.000
_cell.angle_alpha   90.00
_cell.angle_beta   90.00
_cell.angle_gamma   90.00
#
_symmetry.space_group_name_H-M   'P 1'
#
loop_
_entity.id
_entity.type
_entity.pdbx_description
1 polymer ?
#
loop_
_entity_poly.entity_id
_entity_poly.type
_entity_poly.pdbx_seq_one_letter_code
_entity_poly.pdbx_strand_id
1 'polypeptide(L)'
;MMKNKSVINLVPFDEKERFLDEWYIDASYYGGMVGYYPIHGYDILLDTTMQIWDFIKHYFDREMKRMKVEKCQFPLIVGDGSSDKDILRKSMYPYFCQKVRFAKVLPLKFNQWYNAVTTTSELTNPIPFLRTREFLSQQGHSAFATREEAYAEVLHVLDIYRKIYETFWPSRF
;
A
#
# COMPACT_ATOMS: atom_id res chain seq x y z
N MET A 1 -36.15 7.90 9.18
CA MET A 1 -35.78 9.23 9.71
C MET A 1 -34.92 9.89 8.64
N MET A 2 -35.38 10.99 8.03
CA MET A 2 -34.62 11.67 6.95
C MET A 2 -33.36 12.31 7.55
N LYS A 3 -32.19 12.00 6.97
CA LYS A 3 -30.91 12.55 7.42
C LYS A 3 -30.78 13.97 6.93
N ASN A 4 -30.54 14.91 7.83
CA ASN A 4 -30.27 16.31 7.49
C ASN A 4 -28.83 16.39 6.95
N LYS A 5 -28.64 16.04 5.68
CA LYS A 5 -27.34 16.21 5.02
C LYS A 5 -27.10 17.70 4.75
N SER A 6 -25.85 18.13 4.81
CA SER A 6 -25.46 19.51 4.48
C SER A 6 -25.75 19.85 3.00
N VAL A 7 -25.55 21.11 2.59
CA VAL A 7 -25.72 21.58 1.19
C VAL A 7 -24.88 20.77 0.18
N ILE A 8 -23.85 20.07 0.66
CA ILE A 8 -22.97 19.20 -0.13
C ILE A 8 -23.18 17.70 0.14
N ASN A 9 -24.34 17.32 0.68
CA ASN A 9 -24.73 15.94 0.97
C ASN A 9 -23.84 15.17 1.97
N LEU A 10 -22.96 15.85 2.71
CA LEU A 10 -22.14 15.26 3.77
C LEU A 10 -22.94 15.05 5.07
N VAL A 11 -22.72 13.91 5.73
CA VAL A 11 -23.02 13.73 7.17
C VAL A 11 -22.18 14.72 7.99
N PRO A 12 -22.78 15.48 8.93
CA PRO A 12 -22.03 16.39 9.81
C PRO A 12 -20.96 15.67 10.65
N PHE A 13 -19.83 16.35 10.93
CA PHE A 13 -18.74 15.78 11.73
C PHE A 13 -19.20 15.34 13.13
N ASP A 14 -20.08 16.11 13.78
CA ASP A 14 -20.59 15.79 15.11
C ASP A 14 -21.45 14.50 15.15
N GLU A 15 -21.95 14.06 13.99
CA GLU A 15 -22.71 12.81 13.84
C GLU A 15 -21.86 11.63 13.38
N LYS A 16 -20.54 11.81 13.18
CA LYS A 16 -19.61 10.79 12.69
C LYS A 16 -19.71 9.48 13.48
N GLU A 17 -19.68 9.53 14.80
CA GLU A 17 -19.70 8.32 15.64
C GLU A 17 -20.99 7.50 15.46
N ARG A 18 -22.11 8.17 15.13
CA ARG A 18 -23.40 7.52 14.90
C ARG A 18 -23.53 6.94 13.49
N PHE A 19 -22.87 7.56 12.51
CA PHE A 19 -23.01 7.23 11.09
C PHE A 19 -21.63 7.08 10.42
N LEU A 20 -20.73 6.31 11.05
CA LEU A 20 -19.32 6.25 10.66
C LEU A 20 -19.12 5.82 9.21
N ASP A 21 -19.81 4.78 8.76
CA ASP A 21 -19.64 4.22 7.41
C ASP A 21 -20.03 5.25 6.33
N GLU A 22 -21.18 5.90 6.51
CA GLU A 22 -21.66 6.92 5.56
C GLU A 22 -20.81 8.18 5.64
N TRP A 23 -20.47 8.64 6.85
CA TRP A 23 -19.59 9.78 7.04
C TRP A 23 -18.24 9.58 6.36
N TYR A 24 -17.66 8.37 6.46
CA TYR A 24 -16.36 8.06 5.84
C TYR A 24 -16.44 8.06 4.31
N ILE A 25 -17.49 7.46 3.74
CA ILE A 25 -17.74 7.48 2.29
C ILE A 25 -17.94 8.92 1.82
N ASP A 26 -18.83 9.66 2.47
CA ASP A 26 -19.15 11.03 2.16
C ASP A 26 -17.87 11.90 2.23
N ALA A 27 -17.08 11.80 3.30
CA ALA A 27 -15.82 12.52 3.45
C ALA A 27 -14.78 12.16 2.36
N SER A 28 -14.70 10.89 1.96
CA SER A 28 -13.74 10.43 0.95
C SER A 28 -14.07 10.98 -0.45
N TYR A 29 -15.34 10.90 -0.87
CA TYR A 29 -15.75 11.37 -2.19
C TYR A 29 -15.95 12.89 -2.26
N TYR A 30 -16.72 13.46 -1.34
CA TYR A 30 -17.01 14.90 -1.35
C TYR A 30 -15.87 15.74 -0.78
N GLY A 31 -14.97 15.16 0.00
CA GLY A 31 -13.71 15.79 0.41
C GLY A 31 -12.66 15.85 -0.71
N GLY A 32 -12.97 15.36 -1.92
CA GLY A 32 -12.09 15.44 -3.08
C GLY A 32 -10.88 14.50 -3.00
N MET A 33 -10.94 13.44 -2.18
CA MET A 33 -9.88 12.45 -2.07
C MET A 33 -10.06 11.33 -3.10
N VAL A 34 -11.29 10.92 -3.35
CA VAL A 34 -11.63 9.83 -4.28
C VAL A 34 -12.66 10.29 -5.31
N GLY A 35 -12.41 9.93 -6.57
CA GLY A 35 -13.36 10.10 -7.67
C GLY A 35 -14.13 8.82 -7.96
N TYR A 36 -15.35 8.97 -8.45
CA TYR A 36 -16.20 7.86 -8.85
C TYR A 36 -15.58 7.06 -10.00
N TYR A 37 -15.60 5.73 -9.88
CA TYR A 37 -15.28 4.82 -10.96
C TYR A 37 -16.50 3.93 -11.27
N PRO A 38 -16.82 3.63 -12.54
CA PRO A 38 -18.03 2.91 -12.91
C PRO A 38 -18.06 1.45 -12.46
N ILE A 39 -16.90 0.86 -12.15
CA ILE A 39 -16.78 -0.52 -11.69
C ILE A 39 -16.62 -0.54 -10.17
N HIS A 40 -17.56 -1.17 -9.48
CA HIS A 40 -17.56 -1.27 -8.03
C HIS A 40 -16.25 -1.87 -7.48
N GLY A 41 -15.69 -1.20 -6.46
CA GLY A 41 -14.45 -1.56 -5.80
C GLY A 41 -13.19 -1.03 -6.46
N TYR A 42 -13.29 -0.32 -7.58
CA TYR A 42 -12.23 0.54 -8.08
C TYR A 42 -12.55 1.98 -7.75
N ASP A 43 -11.51 2.77 -7.52
CA ASP A 43 -11.59 4.16 -7.09
C ASP A 43 -10.57 4.99 -7.86
N ILE A 44 -10.93 6.21 -8.25
CA ILE A 44 -9.98 7.15 -8.83
C ILE A 44 -9.32 7.91 -7.68
N LEU A 45 -8.00 7.73 -7.49
CA LEU A 45 -7.27 8.50 -6.48
C LEU A 45 -7.02 9.92 -7.03
N LEU A 46 -7.62 10.93 -6.39
CA LEU A 46 -7.51 12.33 -6.83
C LEU A 46 -6.22 12.98 -6.32
N ASP A 47 -5.93 14.19 -6.80
CA ASP A 47 -4.67 14.90 -6.55
C ASP A 47 -4.32 14.99 -5.05
N THR A 48 -5.28 15.37 -4.20
CA THR A 48 -5.06 15.42 -2.75
C THR A 48 -4.58 14.08 -2.20
N THR A 49 -5.19 12.97 -2.61
CA THR A 49 -4.77 11.62 -2.21
C THR A 49 -3.38 11.29 -2.74
N MET A 50 -3.09 11.62 -4.00
CA MET A 50 -1.80 11.33 -4.60
C MET A 50 -0.66 12.10 -3.93
N GLN A 51 -0.90 13.35 -3.52
CA GLN A 51 0.07 14.11 -2.71
C GLN A 51 0.36 13.42 -1.37
N ILE A 52 -0.67 12.92 -0.68
CA ILE A 52 -0.53 12.17 0.58
C ILE A 52 0.31 10.91 0.36
N TRP A 53 -0.04 10.14 -0.69
CA TRP A 53 0.69 8.94 -1.07
C TRP A 53 2.16 9.24 -1.37
N ASP A 54 2.43 10.30 -2.13
CA ASP A 54 3.78 10.72 -2.44
C ASP A 54 4.55 11.08 -1.18
N PHE A 55 3.98 11.80 -0.22
CA PHE A 55 4.67 12.08 1.05
C PHE A 55 5.08 10.81 1.79
N ILE A 56 4.19 9.83 1.89
CA ILE A 56 4.45 8.54 2.53
C ILE A 56 5.55 7.79 1.77
N LYS A 57 5.43 7.71 0.44
CA LYS A 57 6.40 7.05 -0.45
C LYS A 57 7.78 7.67 -0.34
N HIS A 58 7.89 9.00 -0.33
CA HIS A 58 9.18 9.70 -0.20
C HIS A 58 9.84 9.43 1.15
N TYR A 59 9.06 9.43 2.24
CA TYR A 59 9.58 9.07 3.56
C TYR A 59 10.08 7.62 3.58
N PHE A 60 9.27 6.68 3.09
CA PHE A 60 9.62 5.26 3.10
C PHE A 60 10.85 4.99 2.23
N ASP A 61 10.93 5.56 1.02
CA ASP A 61 12.08 5.45 0.13
C ASP A 61 13.38 5.96 0.79
N ARG A 62 13.30 7.02 1.59
CA ARG A 62 14.46 7.53 2.34
C ARG A 62 14.94 6.53 3.38
N GLU A 63 14.04 5.91 4.13
CA GLU A 63 14.40 4.89 5.11
C GLU A 63 14.94 3.62 4.44
N MET A 64 14.30 3.16 3.36
CA MET A 64 14.79 2.04 2.54
C MET A 64 16.22 2.29 2.01
N LYS A 65 16.50 3.51 1.54
CA LYS A 65 17.85 3.89 1.08
C LYS A 65 18.87 3.82 2.21
N ARG A 66 18.53 4.24 3.43
CA ARG A 66 19.42 4.13 4.61
C ARG A 66 19.75 2.69 4.94
N MET A 67 18.80 1.78 4.73
CA MET A 67 18.97 0.33 4.91
C MET A 67 19.71 -0.37 3.76
N LYS A 68 20.12 0.40 2.73
CA LYS A 68 20.72 -0.11 1.48
C LYS A 68 19.79 -1.08 0.73
N VAL A 69 18.49 -0.85 0.79
CA VAL A 69 17.50 -1.56 -0.01
C VAL A 69 17.50 -0.95 -1.41
N GLU A 70 17.66 -1.79 -2.43
CA GLU A 70 17.67 -1.38 -3.83
C GLU A 70 16.25 -1.30 -4.39
N LYS A 71 16.00 -0.32 -5.25
CA LYS A 71 14.73 -0.24 -5.99
C LYS A 71 14.74 -1.25 -7.13
N CYS A 72 13.63 -1.94 -7.33
CA CYS A 72 13.43 -2.82 -8.46
C CYS A 72 12.03 -2.65 -9.06
N GLN A 73 11.84 -3.22 -10.24
CA GLN A 73 10.53 -3.39 -10.85
C GLN A 73 10.49 -4.77 -11.50
N PHE A 74 9.72 -5.69 -10.91
CA PHE A 74 9.42 -6.96 -11.57
C PHE A 74 8.16 -6.84 -12.43
N PRO A 75 8.04 -7.63 -13.51
CA PRO A 75 6.80 -7.70 -14.28
C PRO A 75 5.63 -8.15 -13.40
N LEU A 76 4.50 -7.45 -13.49
CA LEU A 76 3.28 -7.81 -12.77
C LEU A 76 2.45 -8.89 -13.50
N ILE A 77 2.73 -9.11 -14.78
CA ILE A 77 2.06 -10.11 -15.60
C ILE A 77 3.08 -11.19 -15.95
N VAL A 78 2.93 -12.37 -15.35
CA VAL A 78 3.83 -13.52 -15.53
C VAL A 78 3.06 -14.75 -16.06
N GLY A 79 1.98 -14.49 -16.80
CA GLY A 79 1.04 -15.47 -17.36
C GLY A 79 -0.43 -15.09 -17.09
N ASP A 80 -1.35 -15.86 -17.65
CA ASP A 80 -2.80 -15.64 -17.51
C ASP A 80 -3.24 -15.77 -16.05
N GLY A 81 -3.98 -14.78 -15.54
CA GLY A 81 -4.50 -14.78 -14.17
C GLY A 81 -3.44 -14.72 -13.07
N SER A 82 -2.26 -14.14 -13.36
CA SER A 82 -1.16 -14.05 -12.39
C SER A 82 -1.56 -13.35 -11.09
N SER A 83 -1.35 -14.02 -9.97
CA SER A 83 -1.47 -13.45 -8.62
C SER A 83 -0.14 -12.85 -8.15
N ASP A 84 -0.16 -12.02 -7.09
CA ASP A 84 1.07 -11.53 -6.43
C ASP A 84 2.01 -12.68 -6.03
N LYS A 85 1.44 -13.80 -5.55
CA LYS A 85 2.22 -15.01 -5.22
C LYS A 85 2.90 -15.61 -6.45
N ASP A 86 2.25 -15.57 -7.61
CA ASP A 86 2.85 -16.03 -8.87
C ASP A 86 3.99 -15.13 -9.31
N ILE A 87 3.85 -13.81 -9.19
CA ILE A 87 4.93 -12.86 -9.51
C ILE A 87 6.16 -13.16 -8.66
N LEU A 88 5.99 -13.36 -7.34
CA LEU A 88 7.09 -13.68 -6.45
C LEU A 88 7.75 -15.02 -6.80
N ARG A 89 6.95 -16.07 -6.99
CA ARG A 89 7.44 -17.43 -7.23
C ARG A 89 8.06 -17.62 -8.61
N LYS A 90 7.53 -16.94 -9.64
CA LYS A 90 7.94 -17.12 -11.04
C LYS A 90 8.95 -16.07 -11.51
N SER A 91 9.05 -14.93 -10.83
CA SER A 91 9.93 -13.82 -11.25
C SER A 91 10.96 -13.47 -10.18
N MET A 92 10.52 -12.93 -9.04
CA MET A 92 11.44 -12.35 -8.06
C MET A 92 12.36 -13.38 -7.39
N TYR A 93 11.80 -14.48 -6.87
CA TYR A 93 12.61 -15.49 -6.15
C TYR A 93 13.54 -16.29 -7.07
N PRO A 94 13.17 -16.66 -8.31
CA PRO A 94 14.13 -17.18 -9.28
C PRO A 94 15.32 -16.25 -9.53
N TYR A 95 15.09 -14.94 -9.62
CA TYR A 95 16.15 -13.94 -9.74
C TYR A 95 17.05 -13.89 -8.49
N PHE A 96 16.46 -13.92 -7.29
CA PHE A 96 17.23 -14.02 -6.04
C PHE A 96 18.12 -15.27 -6.01
N CYS A 97 17.57 -16.44 -6.36
CA CYS A 97 18.31 -17.70 -6.44
C CYS A 97 19.51 -17.60 -7.39
N GLN A 98 19.34 -16.97 -8.55
CA GLN A 98 20.43 -16.73 -9.49
C GLN A 98 21.52 -15.85 -8.86
N LYS A 99 21.15 -14.73 -8.22
CA LYS A 99 22.09 -13.82 -7.55
C LYS A 99 22.87 -14.49 -6.43
N VAL A 100 22.20 -15.27 -5.58
CA VAL A 100 22.85 -16.01 -4.49
C VAL A 100 23.81 -17.06 -5.05
N ARG A 101 23.42 -17.82 -6.08
CA ARG A 101 24.24 -18.88 -6.67
C ARG A 101 25.49 -18.35 -7.37
N PHE A 102 25.35 -17.34 -8.21
CA PHE A 102 26.43 -16.90 -9.10
C PHE A 102 27.27 -15.76 -8.53
N ALA A 103 26.68 -14.90 -7.72
CA ALA A 103 27.40 -13.74 -7.15
C ALA A 103 27.75 -13.94 -5.66
N LYS A 104 27.15 -14.92 -4.97
CA LYS A 104 27.32 -15.16 -3.52
C LYS A 104 27.12 -13.90 -2.66
N VAL A 105 26.23 -13.03 -3.12
CA VAL A 105 25.96 -11.74 -2.46
C VAL A 105 24.79 -11.94 -1.51
N LEU A 106 25.06 -11.78 -0.22
CA LEU A 106 24.08 -11.57 0.82
C LEU A 106 24.54 -10.40 1.70
N PRO A 107 23.63 -9.58 2.23
CA PRO A 107 22.18 -9.65 2.04
C PRO A 107 21.74 -9.14 0.66
N LEU A 108 20.66 -9.72 0.11
CA LEU A 108 19.93 -9.15 -1.03
C LEU A 108 18.71 -8.43 -0.50
N LYS A 109 18.46 -7.20 -0.95
CA LYS A 109 17.36 -6.38 -0.45
C LYS A 109 16.77 -5.57 -1.60
N PHE A 110 15.53 -5.87 -1.95
CA PHE A 110 14.85 -5.19 -3.05
C PHE A 110 13.47 -4.69 -2.60
N ASN A 111 13.10 -3.52 -3.10
CA ASN A 111 11.77 -2.94 -2.90
C ASN A 111 11.18 -2.49 -4.24
N GLN A 112 9.93 -2.85 -4.50
CA GLN A 112 9.17 -2.31 -5.63
C GLN A 112 7.90 -1.62 -5.16
N TRP A 113 7.57 -0.51 -5.80
CA TRP A 113 6.25 0.12 -5.72
C TRP A 113 5.41 -0.36 -6.90
N TYR A 114 4.16 -0.74 -6.66
CA TYR A 114 3.30 -1.31 -7.70
C TYR A 114 1.82 -1.16 -7.36
N ASN A 115 0.95 -1.46 -8.33
CA ASN A 115 -0.48 -1.57 -8.11
C ASN A 115 -0.79 -3.04 -7.78
N ALA A 116 -1.23 -3.30 -6.55
CA ALA A 116 -1.69 -4.62 -6.13
C ALA A 116 -3.15 -4.80 -6.52
N VAL A 117 -3.53 -6.02 -6.88
CA VAL A 117 -4.91 -6.38 -7.26
C VAL A 117 -5.46 -7.41 -6.28
N THR A 118 -6.58 -7.10 -5.65
CA THR A 118 -7.31 -8.01 -4.76
C THR A 118 -8.15 -8.96 -5.61
N THR A 119 -8.07 -10.27 -5.35
CA THR A 119 -8.87 -11.26 -6.08
C THR A 119 -10.37 -11.13 -5.73
N THR A 120 -11.24 -11.38 -6.69
CA THR A 120 -12.70 -11.18 -6.56
C THR A 120 -13.34 -12.03 -5.47
N SER A 121 -12.74 -13.16 -5.09
CA SER A 121 -13.23 -14.03 -3.99
C SER A 121 -12.94 -13.48 -2.59
N GLU A 122 -11.96 -12.58 -2.44
CA GLU A 122 -11.51 -12.05 -1.14
C GLU A 122 -12.18 -10.70 -0.81
N LEU A 123 -12.78 -10.05 -1.81
CA LEU A 123 -13.38 -8.73 -1.69
C LEU A 123 -14.87 -8.81 -1.35
N THR A 124 -15.18 -8.85 -0.06
CA THR A 124 -16.54 -8.60 0.45
C THR A 124 -16.63 -7.14 0.89
N ASN A 125 -17.55 -6.35 0.32
CA ASN A 125 -17.76 -4.93 0.62
C ASN A 125 -16.51 -4.03 0.46
N PRO A 126 -16.23 -3.50 -0.75
CA PRO A 126 -15.18 -2.53 -0.97
C PRO A 126 -15.42 -1.24 -0.17
N ILE A 127 -14.35 -0.70 0.40
CA ILE A 127 -14.36 0.54 1.17
C ILE A 127 -13.19 1.38 0.64
N PRO A 128 -13.41 2.65 0.24
CA PRO A 128 -12.36 3.49 -0.30
C PRO A 128 -11.12 3.50 0.60
N PHE A 129 -9.94 3.34 -0.02
CA PHE A 129 -8.62 3.16 0.61
C PHE A 129 -8.42 1.86 1.41
N LEU A 130 -9.36 1.49 2.28
CA LEU A 130 -9.20 0.38 3.22
C LEU A 130 -9.30 -0.98 2.52
N ARG A 131 -10.13 -1.07 1.49
CA ARG A 131 -10.40 -2.32 0.79
C ARG A 131 -10.88 -2.06 -0.64
N THR A 132 -9.96 -2.06 -1.59
CA THR A 132 -10.26 -1.87 -3.03
C THR A 132 -9.78 -3.06 -3.86
N ARG A 133 -10.26 -3.14 -5.11
CA ARG A 133 -9.84 -4.13 -6.11
C ARG A 133 -8.44 -3.88 -6.62
N GLU A 134 -8.05 -2.61 -6.70
CA GLU A 134 -6.71 -2.18 -7.05
C GLU A 134 -6.26 -1.10 -6.07
N PHE A 135 -5.04 -1.21 -5.55
CA PHE A 135 -4.47 -0.22 -4.65
C PHE A 135 -2.97 -0.06 -4.87
N LEU A 136 -2.47 1.14 -4.57
CA LEU A 136 -1.05 1.42 -4.57
C LEU A 136 -0.40 0.76 -3.37
N SER A 137 0.69 0.03 -3.60
CA SER A 137 1.40 -0.70 -2.57
C SER A 137 2.91 -0.68 -2.81
N GLN A 138 3.65 -1.13 -1.80
CA GLN A 138 5.02 -1.59 -1.96
C GLN A 138 5.14 -3.03 -1.51
N GLN A 139 6.13 -3.73 -2.06
CA GLN A 139 6.61 -4.97 -1.51
C GLN A 139 8.14 -4.96 -1.41
N GLY A 140 8.62 -5.15 -0.18
CA GLY A 140 10.03 -5.34 0.15
C GLY A 140 10.33 -6.83 0.32
N HIS A 141 11.36 -7.33 -0.37
CA HIS A 141 11.83 -8.69 -0.23
C HIS A 141 13.34 -8.71 -0.01
N SER A 142 13.76 -9.48 0.97
CA SER A 142 15.16 -9.61 1.31
C SER A 142 15.54 -11.06 1.62
N ALA A 143 16.82 -11.36 1.41
CA ALA A 143 17.43 -12.63 1.74
C ALA A 143 18.73 -12.38 2.51
N PHE A 144 18.92 -13.16 3.57
CA PHE A 144 20.04 -13.06 4.50
C PHE A 144 20.73 -14.40 4.70
N ALA A 145 21.98 -14.37 5.18
CA ALA A 145 22.73 -15.58 5.49
C ALA A 145 22.26 -16.21 6.80
N THR A 146 21.81 -15.39 7.74
CA THR A 146 21.38 -15.82 9.08
C THR A 146 19.94 -15.39 9.39
N ARG A 147 19.31 -16.12 10.30
CA ARG A 147 17.95 -15.81 10.76
C ARG A 147 17.93 -14.52 11.58
N GLU A 148 18.99 -14.29 12.35
CA GLU A 148 19.14 -13.15 13.25
C GLU A 148 19.17 -11.84 12.47
N GLU A 149 19.92 -11.78 11.36
CA GLU A 149 19.95 -10.61 10.47
C GLU A 149 18.58 -10.36 9.81
N ALA A 150 17.92 -11.43 9.34
CA ALA A 150 16.59 -11.31 8.75
C ALA A 150 15.56 -10.79 9.77
N TYR A 151 15.61 -11.31 10.99
CA TYR A 151 14.69 -10.88 12.06
C TYR A 151 14.95 -9.44 12.49
N ALA A 152 16.22 -9.02 12.55
CA ALA A 152 16.58 -7.63 12.82
C ALA A 152 16.00 -6.68 11.77
N GLU A 153 16.05 -7.04 10.48
CA GLU A 153 15.42 -6.25 9.42
C GLU A 153 13.89 -6.21 9.55
N VAL A 154 13.25 -7.35 9.83
CA VAL A 154 11.79 -7.41 10.04
C VAL A 154 11.34 -6.40 11.11
N LEU A 155 11.99 -6.40 12.27
CA LEU A 155 11.67 -5.47 13.35
C LEU A 155 11.95 -4.02 12.97
N HIS A 156 13.03 -3.77 12.23
CA HIS A 156 13.38 -2.42 11.78
C HIS A 156 12.35 -1.87 10.77
N VAL A 157 11.91 -2.67 9.79
CA VAL A 157 10.88 -2.27 8.84
C VAL A 157 9.52 -2.07 9.55
N LEU A 158 9.20 -2.91 10.54
CA LEU A 158 8.01 -2.74 11.36
C LEU A 158 8.02 -1.40 12.11
N ASP A 159 9.17 -1.00 12.66
CA ASP A 159 9.33 0.33 13.28
C ASP A 159 9.22 1.48 12.27
N ILE A 160 9.66 1.30 11.02
CA ILE A 160 9.44 2.27 9.94
C ILE A 160 7.94 2.44 9.66
N TYR A 161 7.18 1.34 9.55
CA TYR A 161 5.72 1.43 9.40
C TYR A 161 5.08 2.13 10.58
N ARG A 162 5.44 1.76 11.81
CA ARG A 162 4.96 2.43 13.03
C ARG A 162 5.21 3.94 12.98
N LYS A 163 6.45 4.35 12.63
CA LYS A 163 6.83 5.76 12.51
C LYS A 163 6.05 6.50 11.43
N ILE A 164 5.67 5.86 10.33
CA ILE A 164 4.82 6.50 9.30
C ILE A 164 3.51 6.95 9.94
N TYR A 165 2.84 6.04 10.66
CA TYR A 165 1.51 6.28 11.23
C TYR A 165 1.54 7.15 12.50
N GLU A 166 2.51 6.93 13.40
CA GLU A 166 2.52 7.57 14.73
C GLU A 166 3.33 8.86 14.82
N THR A 167 4.29 9.09 13.91
CA THR A 167 5.25 10.20 14.06
C THR A 167 5.34 11.07 12.81
N PHE A 168 5.63 10.47 11.65
CA PHE A 168 5.81 11.20 10.41
C PHE A 168 4.52 11.87 9.95
N TRP A 169 3.42 11.13 9.89
CA TRP A 169 2.13 11.67 9.44
C TRP A 169 1.59 12.74 10.39
N PRO A 170 1.52 12.52 11.73
CA PRO A 170 1.05 13.55 12.66
C PRO A 170 1.91 14.81 12.68
N SER A 171 3.22 14.73 12.43
CA SER A 171 4.12 15.90 12.41
C SER A 171 3.87 16.90 11.26
N ARG A 172 2.92 16.60 10.36
CA ARG A 172 2.55 17.46 9.23
C ARG A 172 1.36 18.38 9.51
N PHE A 173 0.74 18.26 10.70
CA PHE A 173 -0.38 19.06 11.17
C PHE A 173 -0.04 19.67 12.54
#